data_AF-A0A926RF73-F1
#
_entry.id   AF-A0A926RF73-F1
#
_cell.length_a   1.000
_cell.length_b   1.000
_cell.length_c   1.000
_cell.angle_alpha   90.00
_cell.angle_beta   90.00
_cell.angle_gamma   90.00
#
_symmetry.space_group_name_H-M   'P 1'
#
loop_
_entity.id
_entity.type
_entity.pdbx_description
1 polymer ?
#
loop_
_entity_poly.entity_id
_entity_poly.type
_entity_poly.pdbx_seq_one_letter_code
_entity_poly.pdbx_strand_id
1 'polypeptide(L)'
;MKKTLFFVIIFFCTISNISAENIKRIVIGNADAKISIIAFESLTCSHCANFHKDVLPDLKKDYLDTGLAKIEFRHFPLDIAAFNASKVAQCNNDGDSKILNSLYAKTYA
;
A
#
# COMPACT_ATOMS: atom_id res chain seq x y z
N MET A 1 -23.06 -46.06 -4.90
CA MET A 1 -23.46 -44.99 -3.96
C MET A 1 -22.28 -44.34 -3.25
N LYS A 2 -21.36 -45.09 -2.61
CA LYS A 2 -20.14 -44.52 -1.98
C LYS A 2 -19.16 -43.83 -2.96
N LYS A 3 -18.98 -44.39 -4.17
CA LYS A 3 -18.12 -43.79 -5.21
C LYS A 3 -18.70 -42.49 -5.78
N THR A 4 -20.02 -42.42 -5.92
CA THR A 4 -20.73 -41.21 -6.37
C THR A 4 -20.65 -40.09 -5.31
N LEU A 5 -20.72 -40.46 -4.02
CA LEU A 5 -20.55 -39.50 -2.91
C LEU A 5 -19.12 -38.93 -2.84
N PHE A 6 -18.11 -39.73 -3.16
CA PHE A 6 -16.70 -39.30 -3.18
C PHE A 6 -16.41 -38.27 -4.30
N PHE A 7 -17.01 -38.46 -5.48
CA PHE A 7 -16.88 -37.50 -6.59
C PHE A 7 -17.55 -36.15 -6.30
N VAL A 8 -18.68 -36.15 -5.59
CA VAL A 8 -19.38 -34.90 -5.20
C VAL A 8 -18.57 -34.11 -4.16
N ILE A 9 -17.91 -34.78 -3.21
CA ILE A 9 -17.05 -34.14 -2.21
C ILE A 9 -15.80 -33.50 -2.84
N ILE A 10 -15.19 -34.16 -3.83
CA ILE A 10 -14.04 -33.62 -4.56
C ILE A 10 -14.44 -32.39 -5.39
N PHE A 11 -15.60 -32.43 -6.05
CA PHE A 11 -16.12 -31.31 -6.83
C PHE A 11 -16.49 -30.10 -5.95
N PHE A 12 -16.93 -30.32 -4.71
CA PHE A 12 -17.26 -29.24 -3.78
C PHE A 12 -16.02 -28.60 -3.13
N CYS A 13 -14.90 -29.33 -3.01
CA CYS A 13 -13.64 -28.78 -2.48
C CYS A 13 -12.90 -27.85 -3.45
N THR A 14 -13.13 -27.94 -4.76
CA THR A 14 -12.41 -27.12 -5.75
C THR A 14 -13.00 -25.72 -5.96
N ILE A 15 -14.15 -25.40 -5.36
CA ILE A 15 -14.86 -24.12 -5.59
C ILE A 15 -14.47 -23.04 -4.55
N SER A 16 -13.75 -23.40 -3.49
CA SER A 16 -13.30 -22.44 -2.47
C SER A 16 -12.01 -21.73 -2.86
N ASN A 17 -11.98 -21.03 -4.00
CA ASN A 17 -10.99 -19.98 -4.22
C ASN A 17 -11.38 -18.77 -3.35
N ILE A 18 -11.07 -18.83 -2.05
CA ILE A 18 -11.04 -17.64 -1.21
C ILE A 18 -9.82 -16.84 -1.67
N SER A 19 -9.97 -16.07 -2.75
CA SER A 19 -9.01 -15.02 -3.06
C SER A 19 -9.20 -13.96 -2.00
N ALA A 20 -8.23 -13.83 -1.09
CA ALA A 20 -8.10 -12.59 -0.35
C ALA A 20 -8.09 -11.45 -1.39
N GLU A 21 -8.97 -10.46 -1.21
CA GLU A 21 -9.01 -9.30 -2.06
C GLU A 21 -7.62 -8.66 -2.06
N ASN A 22 -7.01 -8.51 -3.24
CA ASN A 22 -5.70 -7.87 -3.35
C ASN A 22 -5.90 -6.38 -3.00
N ILE A 23 -5.64 -6.02 -1.74
CA ILE A 23 -5.64 -4.62 -1.31
C ILE A 23 -4.62 -3.89 -2.19
N LYS A 24 -5.12 -3.01 -3.06
CA LYS A 24 -4.24 -2.21 -3.91
C LYS A 24 -3.40 -1.31 -3.01
N ARG A 25 -2.08 -1.45 -3.09
CA ARG A 25 -1.16 -0.65 -2.28
C ARG A 25 -0.77 0.62 -3.03
N ILE A 26 -0.53 1.68 -2.27
CA ILE A 26 0.08 2.90 -2.82
C ILE A 26 1.58 2.65 -2.92
N VAL A 27 2.12 2.73 -4.13
CA VAL A 27 3.50 2.38 -4.43
C VAL A 27 4.19 3.49 -5.22
N ILE A 28 5.46 3.72 -4.93
CA ILE A 28 6.36 4.54 -5.75
C ILE A 28 7.51 3.68 -6.28
N GLY A 29 7.82 3.82 -7.56
CA GLY A 29 8.89 3.09 -8.24
C GLY A 29 8.38 1.97 -9.16
N ASN A 30 9.31 1.24 -9.76
CA ASN A 30 8.98 0.12 -10.65
C ASN A 30 8.36 -1.05 -9.86
N ALA A 31 7.21 -1.57 -10.32
CA ALA A 31 6.55 -2.72 -9.70
C ALA A 31 7.42 -3.98 -9.67
N ASP A 32 8.33 -4.12 -10.64
CA ASP A 32 9.26 -5.24 -10.80
C ASP A 32 10.62 -4.98 -10.13
N ALA A 33 10.77 -3.87 -9.39
CA ALA A 33 12.01 -3.59 -8.66
C ALA A 33 12.35 -4.72 -7.69
N LYS A 34 13.63 -5.13 -7.70
CA LYS A 34 14.12 -6.26 -6.89
C LYS A 34 14.09 -5.96 -5.39
N ILE A 35 14.29 -4.70 -5.01
CA ILE A 35 14.27 -4.27 -3.61
C ILE A 35 12.90 -3.65 -3.31
N SER A 36 12.27 -4.08 -2.22
CA SER A 36 10.99 -3.54 -1.75
C SER A 36 11.16 -2.97 -0.35
N ILE A 37 10.85 -1.70 -0.20
CA ILE A 37 10.78 -1.00 1.09
C ILE A 37 9.30 -0.91 1.48
N ILE A 38 8.98 -1.24 2.72
CA ILE A 38 7.62 -1.07 3.26
C ILE A 38 7.68 0.03 4.32
N ALA A 39 7.03 1.16 4.05
CA ALA A 39 6.99 2.30 4.95
C ALA A 39 5.67 2.31 5.72
N PHE A 40 5.74 2.16 7.04
CA PHE A 40 4.60 2.34 7.93
C PHE A 40 4.62 3.75 8.51
N GLU A 41 3.59 4.54 8.24
CA GLU A 41 3.61 5.97 8.55
C GLU A 41 2.25 6.49 9.02
N SER A 42 2.28 7.48 9.92
CA SER A 42 1.09 8.23 10.33
C SER A 42 1.03 9.57 9.60
N LEU A 43 -0.14 9.92 9.06
CA LEU A 43 -0.37 11.18 8.34
C LEU A 43 -0.32 12.43 9.25
N THR A 44 -0.30 12.25 10.57
CA THR A 44 -0.12 13.30 11.58
C THR A 44 1.27 13.32 12.20
N CYS A 45 2.19 12.43 11.79
CA CYS A 45 3.56 12.40 12.30
C CYS A 45 4.43 13.45 11.57
N SER A 46 4.99 14.40 12.31
CA SER A 46 5.88 15.44 11.77
C SER A 46 7.17 14.87 11.16
N HIS A 47 7.70 13.77 11.71
CA HIS A 47 8.88 13.11 11.16
C HIS A 47 8.58 12.40 9.83
N CYS A 48 7.38 11.82 9.68
CA CYS A 48 6.93 11.27 8.39
C CYS A 48 6.77 12.40 7.37
N ALA A 49 6.20 13.54 7.76
CA ALA A 49 6.13 14.69 6.89
C ALA A 49 7.53 15.18 6.45
N ASN A 50 8.52 15.17 7.37
CA ASN A 50 9.90 15.58 7.05
C ASN A 50 10.53 14.60 6.06
N PHE A 51 10.27 13.30 6.23
CA PHE A 51 10.70 12.28 5.27
C PHE A 51 10.16 12.56 3.87
N HIS A 52 8.86 12.81 3.72
CA HIS A 52 8.23 13.10 2.42
C HIS A 52 8.77 14.38 1.76
N LYS A 53 9.13 15.38 2.57
CA LYS A 53 9.64 16.67 2.09
C LYS A 53 11.13 16.63 1.75
N ASP A 54 11.95 16.08 2.62
CA ASP A 54 13.40 16.28 2.61
C ASP A 54 14.18 15.03 2.18
N VAL A 55 13.61 13.82 2.29
CA VAL A 55 14.32 12.55 2.03
C VAL A 55 13.75 11.79 0.84
N LEU A 56 12.43 11.69 0.74
CA LEU A 56 11.75 10.96 -0.33
C LEU A 56 12.13 11.45 -1.73
N PRO A 57 12.34 12.76 -2.01
CA PRO A 57 12.75 13.22 -3.34
C PRO A 57 14.10 12.64 -3.79
N ASP A 58 15.10 12.62 -2.91
CA ASP A 58 16.43 12.09 -3.21
C ASP A 58 16.40 10.56 -3.32
N LEU A 59 15.71 9.89 -2.39
CA LEU A 59 15.49 8.45 -2.44
C LEU A 59 14.78 8.03 -3.74
N LYS A 60 13.79 8.81 -4.18
CA LYS A 60 13.07 8.62 -5.43
C LYS A 60 14.01 8.74 -6.63
N LYS A 61 14.77 9.85 -6.71
CA LYS A 61 15.72 10.11 -7.79
C LYS A 61 16.77 8.99 -7.91
N ASP A 62 17.36 8.58 -6.80
CA ASP A 62 18.54 7.71 -6.82
C ASP A 62 18.18 6.22 -6.93
N TYR A 63 17.02 5.81 -6.41
CA TYR A 63 16.67 4.39 -6.28
C TYR A 63 15.32 3.98 -6.88
N LEU A 64 14.31 4.83 -6.84
CA LEU A 64 12.96 4.45 -7.29
C LEU A 64 12.78 4.69 -8.79
N ASP A 65 13.26 5.82 -9.29
CA ASP A 65 13.21 6.18 -10.70
C ASP A 65 14.20 5.37 -11.54
N THR A 66 15.29 4.92 -10.93
CA THR A 66 16.26 4.00 -11.55
C THR A 66 15.76 2.55 -11.58
N GLY A 67 14.62 2.24 -10.93
CA GLY A 67 14.04 0.90 -10.85
C GLY A 67 14.78 -0.06 -9.92
N LEU A 68 15.75 0.43 -9.13
CA LEU A 68 16.50 -0.39 -8.18
C LEU A 68 15.62 -0.83 -7.00
N ALA A 69 14.75 0.06 -6.54
CA ALA A 69 13.83 -0.19 -5.44
C ALA A 69 12.41 0.33 -5.71
N LYS A 70 11.47 -0.14 -4.92
CA LYS A 70 10.12 0.42 -4.79
C LYS A 70 9.77 0.65 -3.32
N ILE A 71 8.89 1.61 -3.05
CA ILE A 71 8.32 1.84 -1.73
C ILE A 71 6.84 1.54 -1.75
N GLU A 72 6.39 0.68 -0.84
CA GLU A 72 4.99 0.44 -0.52
C GLU A 72 4.62 1.20 0.76
N PHE A 73 3.64 2.09 0.69
CA PHE A 73 3.15 2.82 1.86
C PHE A 73 2.03 2.08 2.57
N ARG A 74 2.13 1.97 3.89
CA ARG A 74 1.12 1.37 4.78
C ARG A 74 0.72 2.37 5.85
N HIS A 75 -0.56 2.67 5.89
CA HIS A 75 -1.12 3.57 6.90
C HIS A 75 -0.93 2.99 8.30
N PHE A 76 -0.33 3.77 9.18
CA PHE A 76 -0.16 3.49 10.61
C PHE A 76 -0.77 4.65 11.41
N PRO A 77 -2.11 4.81 11.41
CA PRO A 77 -2.75 5.95 12.03
C PRO A 77 -2.61 5.91 13.55
N LEU A 78 -2.09 7.00 14.12
CA LEU A 78 -1.90 7.16 15.58
C LEU A 78 -3.04 7.93 16.25
N ASP A 79 -3.92 8.56 15.47
CA ASP A 79 -5.05 9.33 15.94
C ASP A 79 -6.21 9.32 14.90
N ILE A 80 -7.34 9.91 15.27
CA ILE A 80 -8.55 9.96 14.44
C ILE A 80 -8.33 10.79 13.18
N ALA A 81 -7.53 11.86 13.23
CA ALA A 81 -7.24 12.68 12.06
C ALA A 81 -6.42 11.88 11.04
N ALA A 82 -5.38 11.17 11.48
CA ALA A 82 -4.58 10.27 10.65
C ALA A 82 -5.43 9.12 10.07
N PHE A 83 -6.35 8.56 10.86
CA PHE A 83 -7.27 7.52 10.37
C PHE A 83 -8.18 8.06 9.27
N ASN A 84 -8.77 9.24 9.47
CA ASN A 84 -9.61 9.89 8.46
C ASN A 84 -8.82 10.25 7.20
N ALA A 85 -7.61 10.80 7.36
CA ALA A 85 -6.73 11.10 6.24
C ALA A 85 -6.32 9.82 5.47
N SER A 86 -6.13 8.69 6.17
CA SER A 86 -5.84 7.40 5.54
C SER A 86 -7.02 6.92 4.67
N LYS A 87 -8.26 7.12 5.12
CA LYS A 87 -9.45 6.86 4.29
C LYS A 87 -9.47 7.75 3.04
N VAL A 88 -9.14 9.04 3.18
CA VAL A 88 -9.07 9.98 2.06
C VAL A 88 -7.99 9.55 1.05
N ALA A 89 -6.81 9.15 1.52
CA ALA A 89 -5.73 8.63 0.68
C ALA A 89 -6.17 7.40 -0.15
N GLN A 90 -7.18 6.67 0.32
CA GLN A 90 -7.71 5.45 -0.30
C GLN A 90 -9.00 5.68 -1.13
N CYS A 91 -9.59 6.88 -1.12
CA CYS A 91 -10.93 7.15 -1.66
C CYS A 91 -11.06 6.94 -3.19
N ASN A 92 -9.93 6.95 -3.91
CA ASN A 92 -9.84 6.60 -5.33
C ASN A 92 -8.47 5.98 -5.61
N ASN A 93 -8.12 4.96 -4.84
CA ASN A 93 -6.77 4.38 -4.89
C ASN A 93 -6.49 3.72 -6.25
N ASP A 94 -5.76 4.44 -7.09
CA ASP A 94 -5.22 3.99 -8.37
C ASP A 94 -3.79 3.43 -8.24
N GLY A 95 -3.26 3.38 -7.01
CA GLY A 95 -1.89 2.97 -6.68
C GLY A 95 -0.88 4.12 -6.69
N ASP A 96 -1.27 5.31 -7.19
CA ASP A 96 -0.42 6.50 -7.27
C ASP A 96 -0.31 7.18 -5.89
N SER A 97 0.85 7.77 -5.61
CA SER A 97 1.17 8.40 -4.33
C SER A 97 0.82 9.89 -4.22
N LYS A 98 0.32 10.53 -5.28
CA LYS A 98 0.05 11.98 -5.32
C LYS A 98 -0.88 12.43 -4.20
N ILE A 99 -1.98 11.71 -3.98
CA ILE A 99 -2.95 12.04 -2.92
C ILE A 99 -2.28 11.88 -1.55
N LEU A 100 -1.57 10.76 -1.34
CA LEU A 100 -0.84 10.50 -0.08
C LEU A 100 0.17 11.61 0.22
N ASN A 101 1.04 11.95 -0.72
CA ASN A 101 2.09 12.95 -0.53
C ASN A 101 1.50 14.36 -0.32
N SER A 102 0.37 14.67 -0.96
CA SER A 102 -0.33 15.95 -0.76
C SER A 102 -0.89 16.10 0.65
N LEU A 103 -1.25 14.98 1.31
CA LEU A 103 -1.71 15.02 2.70
C LEU A 103 -0.56 15.34 3.67
N TYR A 104 0.67 14.89 3.39
CA TYR A 104 1.86 15.27 4.17
C TYR A 104 2.30 16.72 3.96
N ALA A 105 2.06 17.28 2.77
CA ALA A 105 2.39 18.68 2.48
C ALA A 105 1.60 19.68 3.35
N LYS A 106 0.41 19.28 3.83
CA LYS A 106 -0.45 20.13 4.67
C LYS A 106 -0.18 20.00 6.17
N THR A 107 0.61 19.03 6.62
CA THR A 107 0.88 18.79 8.06
C THR A 107 1.84 19.83 8.68
N TYR A 108 2.35 20.77 7.87
CA TYR A 108 3.18 21.91 8.32
C TYR A 108 2.45 23.26 8.40
N ALA A 109 1.15 23.28 8.16
CA ALA A 109 0.34 24.49 8.31
C ALA A 109 -0.31 24.55 9.68
#